data_AF-B4MMC2-F1
#
_entry.id   AF-B4MMC2-F1
#
_cell.length_a   1.000
_cell.length_b   1.000
_cell.length_c   1.000
_cell.angle_alpha   90.00
_cell.angle_beta   90.00
_cell.angle_gamma   90.00
#
_symmetry.space_group_name_H-M   'P 1'
#
loop_
_entity.id
_entity.type
_entity.pdbx_description
1 polymer ?
#
loop_
_entity_poly.entity_id
_entity_poly.type
_entity_poly.pdbx_seq_one_letter_code
_entity_poly.pdbx_strand_id
1 'polypeptide(L)'
;MSLSMSNRSTHSTRIFAIVVIFFSCYIAGIYSAARASSQVILNESHNRSQSLETSVALRDGEDMAMSRNSSRHPRWFPFYTIGRFSNDICIGNNLLLGTCVINGECSDNSGVAAGSCSTITAQAICCIYQRTCGASTTYNNTYFYNANYPAPYAGGGRCSITVTPPDSTICQLRVDFLALSLAPPTGDGVCSTDALTITGGASQVPTICGENAGQHIYVDFNGVNPISISVATSSGYTFNRQWQFQIRMLGCTSATLAPSGCLQYYMPSSGTFSSFNYVSAASSALNSIGVQGTRQLANTRYGICIRKATGMCSITYSQVSSDSYSFTLTNDVGAVDPTLLATSSVQSQECTTDYIVIPAPTQGGTAMPSDRFCGLGLVSTTTSAKPFTVYTVTDSNEDMDISNRGFYLSYSQNACPVL
;
A
#
# COMPACT_ATOMS: atom_id res chain seq x y z
N MET A 1 -17.56 -65.61 21.09
CA MET A 1 -17.83 -64.18 21.39
C MET A 1 -16.61 -63.41 20.91
N SER A 2 -16.67 -62.90 19.68
CA SER A 2 -15.51 -62.28 19.02
C SER A 2 -15.97 -60.96 18.43
N LEU A 3 -15.46 -59.84 18.94
CA LEU A 3 -15.80 -58.50 18.47
C LEU A 3 -14.56 -57.77 17.97
N SER A 4 -14.79 -57.13 16.83
CA SER A 4 -13.88 -56.53 15.87
C SER A 4 -13.33 -55.17 16.31
N MET A 5 -12.04 -54.95 16.08
CA MET A 5 -11.40 -53.64 16.02
C MET A 5 -11.14 -53.30 14.55
N SER A 6 -11.64 -52.16 14.05
CA SER A 6 -10.92 -51.37 13.03
C SER A 6 -11.54 -49.99 12.82
N ASN A 7 -10.67 -49.06 12.42
CA ASN A 7 -10.93 -47.79 11.71
C ASN A 7 -11.02 -46.48 12.53
N ARG A 8 -9.86 -45.96 12.96
CA ARG A 8 -9.69 -44.57 13.43
C ARG A 8 -8.49 -43.81 12.82
N SER A 9 -7.77 -44.39 11.87
CA SER A 9 -6.48 -43.87 11.37
C SER A 9 -6.57 -42.99 10.10
N THR A 10 -7.70 -43.01 9.37
CA THR A 10 -7.79 -42.41 8.03
C THR A 10 -8.26 -40.95 7.99
N HIS A 11 -8.73 -40.38 9.11
CA HIS A 11 -9.30 -39.04 9.15
C HIS A 11 -8.27 -37.93 9.48
N SER A 12 -7.22 -38.26 10.24
CA SER A 12 -6.18 -37.31 10.68
C SER A 12 -5.20 -36.94 9.56
N THR A 13 -4.89 -37.88 8.67
CA THR A 13 -3.98 -37.69 7.53
C THR A 13 -4.60 -36.82 6.44
N ARG A 14 -5.93 -36.86 6.29
CA ARG A 14 -6.66 -36.02 5.32
C ARG A 14 -6.70 -34.55 5.73
N ILE A 15 -6.81 -34.26 7.03
CA ILE A 15 -6.80 -32.88 7.56
C ILE A 15 -5.40 -32.26 7.42
N PHE A 16 -4.34 -33.02 7.74
CA PHE A 16 -2.96 -32.55 7.56
C PHE A 16 -2.62 -32.26 6.10
N ALA A 17 -3.06 -33.10 5.16
CA ALA A 17 -2.84 -32.88 3.74
C ALA A 17 -3.52 -31.59 3.23
N ILE A 18 -4.74 -31.29 3.71
CA ILE A 18 -5.47 -30.08 3.34
C ILE A 18 -4.75 -28.83 3.90
N VAL A 19 -4.31 -28.85 5.16
CA VAL A 19 -3.58 -27.73 5.78
C VAL A 19 -2.26 -27.45 5.05
N VAL A 20 -1.52 -28.49 4.65
CA VAL A 20 -0.26 -28.34 3.89
C VAL A 20 -0.50 -27.77 2.49
N ILE A 21 -1.57 -28.18 1.81
CA ILE A 21 -1.92 -27.65 0.48
C ILE A 21 -2.32 -26.17 0.57
N PHE A 22 -3.12 -25.77 1.57
CA PHE A 22 -3.49 -24.36 1.77
C PHE A 22 -2.27 -23.49 2.13
N PHE A 23 -1.36 -23.97 2.98
CA PHE A 23 -0.13 -23.24 3.31
C PHE A 23 0.80 -23.09 2.09
N SER A 24 0.89 -24.13 1.26
CA SER A 24 1.73 -24.12 0.06
C SER A 24 1.19 -23.16 -1.01
N CYS A 25 -0.12 -23.13 -1.21
CA CYS A 25 -0.77 -22.19 -2.13
C CYS A 25 -0.69 -20.73 -1.62
N TYR A 26 -0.79 -20.51 -0.31
CA TYR A 26 -0.64 -19.19 0.31
C TYR A 26 0.79 -18.63 0.15
N ILE A 27 1.81 -19.47 0.41
CA ILE A 27 3.22 -19.12 0.19
C ILE A 27 3.47 -18.80 -1.30
N ALA A 28 2.96 -19.63 -2.22
CA ALA A 28 3.10 -19.40 -3.67
C ALA A 28 2.41 -18.11 -4.16
N GLY A 29 1.28 -17.72 -3.54
CA GLY A 29 0.59 -16.46 -3.81
C GLY A 29 1.42 -15.23 -3.44
N ILE A 30 2.09 -15.26 -2.28
CA ILE A 30 3.00 -14.19 -1.83
C ILE A 30 4.21 -14.06 -2.76
N TYR A 31 4.82 -15.19 -3.15
CA TYR A 31 5.96 -15.19 -4.08
C TYR A 31 5.59 -14.68 -5.47
N SER A 32 4.37 -14.93 -5.94
CA SER A 32 3.90 -14.49 -7.27
C SER A 32 3.62 -12.98 -7.29
N ALA A 33 3.08 -12.41 -6.22
CA ALA A 33 2.88 -10.97 -6.07
C ALA A 33 4.22 -10.21 -6.02
N ALA A 34 5.22 -10.73 -5.29
CA ALA A 34 6.57 -10.14 -5.23
C ALA A 34 7.32 -10.17 -6.58
N ARG A 35 7.05 -11.18 -7.42
CA ARG A 35 7.65 -11.30 -8.76
C ARG A 35 7.07 -10.31 -9.76
N ALA A 36 5.76 -10.02 -9.67
CA ALA A 36 5.10 -9.03 -10.52
C ALA A 36 5.59 -7.60 -10.23
N SER A 37 5.84 -7.26 -8.96
CA SER A 37 6.40 -5.95 -8.57
C SER A 37 7.84 -5.76 -9.04
N SER A 38 8.64 -6.82 -9.10
CA SER A 38 10.05 -6.77 -9.52
C SER A 38 10.24 -6.59 -11.03
N GLN A 39 9.33 -7.10 -11.86
CA GLN A 39 9.42 -6.99 -13.33
C GLN A 39 9.17 -5.56 -13.83
N VAL A 40 8.38 -4.76 -13.10
CA VAL A 40 8.09 -3.36 -13.46
C VAL A 40 9.32 -2.46 -13.25
N ILE A 41 10.18 -2.75 -12.28
CA ILE A 41 11.34 -1.92 -11.92
C ILE A 41 12.53 -2.12 -12.88
N LEU A 42 12.73 -3.35 -13.38
CA LEU A 42 13.87 -3.67 -14.26
C LEU A 42 13.82 -2.96 -15.63
N ASN A 43 12.61 -2.61 -16.12
CA ASN A 43 12.47 -1.94 -17.42
C ASN A 43 12.84 -0.45 -17.38
N GLU A 44 12.92 0.18 -16.20
CA GLU A 44 13.17 1.63 -16.08
C GLU A 44 14.67 1.95 -15.96
N SER A 45 15.47 1.03 -15.41
CA SER A 45 16.91 1.24 -15.18
C SER A 45 17.78 1.15 -16.45
N HIS A 46 17.28 0.56 -17.54
CA HIS A 46 18.11 0.32 -18.73
C HIS A 46 18.22 1.54 -19.67
N ASN A 47 17.44 2.61 -19.45
CA ASN A 47 17.32 3.72 -20.40
C ASN A 47 18.09 5.00 -20.00
N ARG A 48 18.93 4.97 -18.96
CA ARG A 48 19.62 6.18 -18.45
C ARG A 48 21.11 5.97 -18.23
N SER A 49 21.85 5.74 -19.31
CA SER A 49 23.31 5.92 -19.29
C SER A 49 23.88 6.12 -20.70
N GLN A 50 23.79 7.34 -21.23
CA GLN A 50 24.69 7.79 -22.30
C GLN A 50 25.08 9.26 -22.13
N SER A 51 26.41 9.48 -22.17
CA SER A 51 27.15 10.74 -22.34
C SER A 51 27.23 11.63 -21.09
N LEU A 52 28.40 12.14 -20.65
CA LEU A 52 29.44 12.89 -21.37
C LEU A 52 30.81 12.74 -20.65
N GLU A 53 31.89 12.44 -21.39
CA GLU A 53 33.28 12.56 -20.89
C GLU A 53 33.78 14.01 -21.09
N THR A 54 34.50 14.55 -20.11
CA THR A 54 35.33 15.75 -20.33
C THR A 54 36.61 15.63 -19.49
N SER A 55 37.73 15.54 -20.19
CA SER A 55 39.09 15.44 -19.67
C SER A 55 39.65 16.83 -19.32
N VAL A 56 40.30 16.96 -18.15
CA VAL A 56 41.13 18.12 -17.82
C VAL A 56 42.46 17.65 -17.25
N ALA A 57 43.53 18.19 -17.83
CA ALA A 57 44.92 17.77 -17.72
C ALA A 57 45.64 18.23 -16.44
N LEU A 58 46.64 17.43 -16.07
CA LEU A 58 47.63 17.62 -15.00
C LEU A 58 48.59 18.78 -15.30
N ARG A 59 49.06 19.46 -14.24
CA ARG A 59 50.32 20.22 -14.23
C ARG A 59 51.03 20.06 -12.88
N ASP A 60 52.22 19.49 -12.95
CA ASP A 60 53.21 19.37 -11.88
C ASP A 60 53.95 20.68 -11.61
N GLY A 61 54.47 20.81 -10.38
CA GLY A 61 55.46 21.79 -9.96
C GLY A 61 56.15 21.35 -8.67
N GLU A 62 57.38 20.85 -8.80
CA GLU A 62 58.41 20.69 -7.74
C GLU A 62 58.81 22.10 -7.21
N ASP A 63 59.40 22.35 -6.04
CA ASP A 63 60.39 21.59 -5.27
C ASP A 63 60.71 22.28 -3.89
N MET A 64 61.48 21.58 -3.04
CA MET A 64 62.43 22.06 -2.00
C MET A 64 62.05 22.22 -0.49
N ALA A 65 62.60 21.25 0.27
CA ALA A 65 63.54 21.41 1.41
C ALA A 65 63.09 21.28 2.88
N MET A 66 63.96 20.59 3.63
CA MET A 66 63.84 19.94 4.94
C MET A 66 63.75 20.88 6.15
N SER A 67 63.01 20.43 7.18
CA SER A 67 63.48 20.49 8.58
C SER A 67 62.77 19.44 9.44
N ARG A 68 63.57 18.57 10.08
CA ARG A 68 63.11 17.62 11.10
C ARG A 68 62.99 18.35 12.44
N ASN A 69 61.82 18.33 13.05
CA ASN A 69 61.74 18.40 14.51
C ASN A 69 60.65 17.46 15.04
N SER A 70 61.01 16.70 16.07
CA SER A 70 60.20 15.65 16.67
C SER A 70 59.29 16.25 17.74
N SER A 71 57.99 16.33 17.46
CA SER A 71 56.96 16.53 18.49
C SER A 71 55.73 15.69 18.15
N ARG A 72 55.37 14.81 19.07
CA ARG A 72 54.23 13.89 18.98
C ARG A 72 52.94 14.68 18.78
N HIS A 73 52.35 14.62 17.60
CA HIS A 73 50.98 15.06 17.33
C HIS A 73 50.07 13.85 17.07
N PRO A 74 48.80 13.91 17.53
CA PRO A 74 47.81 12.87 17.26
C PRO A 74 47.67 12.72 15.74
N ARG A 75 47.66 11.46 15.28
CA ARG A 75 47.47 11.14 13.86
C ARG A 75 46.15 11.74 13.39
N TRP A 76 46.25 12.87 12.71
CA TRP A 76 45.17 13.47 11.96
C TRP A 76 44.98 12.57 10.74
N PHE A 77 43.98 11.70 10.80
CA PHE A 77 43.57 10.95 9.62
C PHE A 77 43.13 11.97 8.57
N PRO A 78 43.68 11.95 7.33
CA PRO A 78 43.13 12.78 6.28
C PRO A 78 41.70 12.29 6.09
N PHE A 79 40.73 13.17 6.33
CA PHE A 79 39.39 12.97 5.83
C PHE A 79 39.54 12.90 4.32
N TYR A 80 39.61 11.68 3.76
CA TYR A 80 39.23 11.51 2.37
C TYR A 80 37.83 12.08 2.31
N THR A 81 37.67 13.17 1.57
CA THR A 81 36.37 13.57 1.03
C THR A 81 35.94 12.39 0.17
N ILE A 82 35.34 11.39 0.81
CA ILE A 82 34.66 10.30 0.13
C ILE A 82 33.62 11.02 -0.71
N GLY A 83 33.83 10.99 -2.03
CA GLY A 83 32.89 11.57 -2.97
C GLY A 83 31.51 11.05 -2.60
N ARG A 84 30.60 11.98 -2.24
CA ARG A 84 29.21 11.63 -1.96
C ARG A 84 28.65 10.99 -3.22
N PHE A 85 28.37 9.70 -3.19
CA PHE A 85 27.59 9.05 -4.23
C PHE A 85 26.11 9.25 -3.92
N SER A 86 25.26 9.22 -4.94
CA SER A 86 23.82 9.42 -4.80
C SER A 86 23.21 8.30 -3.94
N ASN A 87 22.37 8.67 -2.98
CA ASN A 87 21.62 7.72 -2.16
C ASN A 87 20.48 7.13 -2.98
N ASP A 88 20.82 6.17 -3.84
CA ASP A 88 19.88 5.53 -4.76
C ASP A 88 19.17 4.34 -4.11
N ILE A 89 18.01 3.97 -4.65
CA ILE A 89 17.27 2.78 -4.21
C ILE A 89 18.04 1.52 -4.61
N CYS A 90 18.14 0.55 -3.70
CA CYS A 90 18.77 -0.75 -3.94
C CYS A 90 17.84 -1.90 -3.49
N ILE A 91 18.09 -3.11 -3.96
CA ILE A 91 17.39 -4.32 -3.48
C ILE A 91 18.38 -5.12 -2.64
N GLY A 92 18.02 -5.37 -1.38
CA GLY A 92 18.85 -6.15 -0.48
C GLY A 92 18.78 -7.65 -0.76
N ASN A 93 19.70 -8.43 -0.18
CA ASN A 93 19.70 -9.90 -0.27
C ASN A 93 18.42 -10.56 0.28
N ASN A 94 17.68 -9.83 1.13
CA ASN A 94 16.37 -10.22 1.67
C ASN A 94 15.18 -9.75 0.80
N LEU A 95 15.44 -9.24 -0.41
CA LEU A 95 14.47 -8.74 -1.38
C LEU A 95 13.68 -7.49 -0.94
N LEU A 96 14.05 -6.88 0.19
CA LEU A 96 13.52 -5.60 0.61
C LEU A 96 14.24 -4.48 -0.13
N LEU A 97 13.52 -3.40 -0.41
CA LEU A 97 14.12 -2.20 -0.97
C LEU A 97 14.88 -1.48 0.15
N GLY A 98 16.11 -1.06 -0.10
CA GLY A 98 16.90 -0.23 0.80
C GLY A 98 17.32 1.08 0.14
N THR A 99 18.23 1.78 0.80
CA THR A 99 18.96 2.93 0.27
C THR A 99 20.44 2.59 0.24
N CYS A 100 21.08 2.82 -0.91
CA CYS A 100 22.51 2.60 -1.09
C CYS A 100 23.28 3.68 -0.34
N VAL A 101 23.98 3.29 0.73
CA VAL A 101 24.75 4.20 1.59
C VAL A 101 26.04 3.53 2.03
N ILE A 102 26.94 4.28 2.68
CA ILE A 102 28.17 3.72 3.24
C ILE A 102 27.82 2.87 4.47
N ASN A 103 28.51 1.74 4.66
CA ASN A 103 28.26 0.83 5.78
C ASN A 103 28.30 1.49 7.16
N GLY A 104 29.26 2.41 7.39
CA GLY A 104 29.33 3.20 8.62
C GLY A 104 28.05 4.02 8.86
N GLU A 105 27.59 4.75 7.83
CA GLU A 105 26.34 5.52 7.91
C GLU A 105 25.12 4.65 8.18
N CYS A 106 25.04 3.47 7.57
CA CYS A 106 23.94 2.53 7.85
C CYS A 106 23.94 2.08 9.32
N SER A 107 25.11 1.68 9.83
CA SER A 107 25.27 1.22 11.21
C SER A 107 24.98 2.33 12.22
N ASP A 108 25.51 3.54 11.98
CA ASP A 108 25.33 4.69 12.87
C ASP A 108 23.86 5.09 13.00
N ASN A 109 23.08 4.86 11.94
CA ASN A 109 21.65 5.18 11.89
C ASN A 109 20.75 3.98 12.20
N SER A 110 21.30 2.93 12.82
CA SER A 110 20.57 1.71 13.21
C SER A 110 19.80 1.10 12.03
N GLY A 111 20.42 1.08 10.85
CA GLY A 111 19.96 0.36 9.68
C GLY A 111 20.56 -1.04 9.62
N VAL A 112 19.99 -1.88 8.76
CA VAL A 112 20.45 -3.25 8.53
C VAL A 112 21.14 -3.32 7.17
N ALA A 113 22.41 -3.73 7.16
CA ALA A 113 23.16 -3.93 5.92
C ALA A 113 22.67 -5.20 5.20
N ALA A 114 22.23 -5.06 3.96
CA ALA A 114 21.58 -6.10 3.18
C ALA A 114 22.27 -6.37 1.83
N GLY A 115 23.60 -6.49 1.83
CA GLY A 115 24.40 -6.75 0.62
C GLY A 115 25.04 -5.49 0.04
N SER A 116 25.91 -5.66 -0.96
CA SER A 116 26.55 -4.53 -1.66
C SER A 116 25.59 -3.89 -2.65
N CYS A 117 25.67 -2.57 -2.81
CA CYS A 117 24.85 -1.81 -3.76
C CYS A 117 25.67 -1.02 -4.79
N SER A 118 27.01 -1.07 -4.73
CA SER A 118 27.88 -0.38 -5.68
C SER A 118 29.06 -1.26 -6.09
N THR A 119 29.47 -1.13 -7.35
CA THR A 119 30.71 -1.72 -7.88
C THR A 119 31.90 -0.78 -7.75
N ILE A 120 31.67 0.51 -7.45
CA ILE A 120 32.71 1.55 -7.38
C ILE A 120 33.47 1.47 -6.06
N THR A 121 32.77 1.19 -4.97
CA THR A 121 33.37 1.05 -3.64
C THR A 121 32.78 -0.13 -2.90
N ALA A 122 33.64 -0.96 -2.30
CA ALA A 122 33.24 -2.08 -1.47
C ALA A 122 32.58 -1.66 -0.14
N GLN A 123 32.61 -0.36 0.19
CA GLN A 123 32.03 0.16 1.43
C GLN A 123 30.54 0.52 1.29
N ALA A 124 30.01 0.58 0.06
CA ALA A 124 28.61 0.90 -0.19
C ALA A 124 27.74 -0.37 -0.06
N ILE A 125 26.75 -0.29 0.82
CA ILE A 125 25.84 -1.40 1.11
C ILE A 125 24.39 -0.95 0.96
N CYS A 126 23.52 -1.92 0.68
CA CYS A 126 22.09 -1.66 0.67
C CYS A 126 21.57 -1.60 2.11
N CYS A 127 21.29 -0.40 2.60
CA CYS A 127 20.83 -0.19 3.97
C CYS A 127 19.31 -0.23 4.05
N ILE A 128 18.77 -1.01 4.98
CA ILE A 128 17.33 -1.09 5.23
C ILE A 128 17.04 -0.49 6.59
N TYR A 129 16.26 0.58 6.62
CA TYR A 129 15.81 1.19 7.86
C TYR A 129 14.59 0.45 8.37
N GLN A 130 14.70 -0.07 9.59
CA GLN A 130 13.66 -0.84 10.27
C GLN A 130 13.31 -0.14 11.58
N ARG A 131 12.02 0.11 11.82
CA ARG A 131 11.53 0.86 12.97
C ARG A 131 10.30 0.17 13.58
N THR A 132 10.13 0.36 14.88
CA THR A 132 8.97 -0.14 15.63
C THR A 132 8.34 1.01 16.45
N CYS A 133 7.44 0.68 17.36
CA CYS A 133 6.63 1.63 18.12
C CYS A 133 7.46 2.70 18.83
N GLY A 134 7.01 3.96 18.74
CA GLY A 134 7.61 5.11 19.38
C GLY A 134 8.81 5.71 18.63
N ALA A 135 9.20 5.13 17.49
CA ALA A 135 10.31 5.63 16.70
C ALA A 135 9.96 6.89 15.89
N SER A 136 11.00 7.58 15.45
CA SER A 136 10.94 8.57 14.38
C SER A 136 11.86 8.17 13.23
N THR A 137 11.56 8.65 12.02
CA THR A 137 12.45 8.47 10.87
C THR A 137 12.48 9.72 9.98
N THR A 138 13.68 10.04 9.51
CA THR A 138 13.96 11.00 8.43
C THR A 138 14.53 10.31 7.20
N TYR A 139 14.68 8.98 7.25
CA TYR A 139 15.25 8.18 6.19
C TYR A 139 14.16 7.68 5.26
N ASN A 140 14.40 7.84 3.96
CA ASN A 140 13.50 7.32 2.96
C ASN A 140 13.48 5.78 3.01
N ASN A 141 12.38 5.20 2.55
CA ASN A 141 12.23 3.76 2.43
C ASN A 141 12.41 3.01 3.77
N THR A 142 11.72 3.50 4.81
CA THR A 142 11.72 2.91 6.14
C THR A 142 10.62 1.87 6.27
N TYR A 143 10.92 0.71 6.87
CA TYR A 143 9.93 -0.30 7.23
C TYR A 143 9.48 -0.11 8.67
N PHE A 144 8.17 -0.02 8.89
CA PHE A 144 7.55 0.09 10.21
C PHE A 144 6.65 -1.11 10.48
N TYR A 145 6.85 -1.80 11.60
CA TYR A 145 6.14 -3.04 11.92
C TYR A 145 5.80 -3.15 13.40
N ASN A 146 4.85 -4.04 13.72
CA ASN A 146 4.49 -4.33 15.10
C ASN A 146 5.67 -4.92 15.88
N ALA A 147 5.71 -4.67 17.20
CA ALA A 147 6.73 -5.29 18.05
C ALA A 147 6.72 -6.83 17.86
N ASN A 148 7.91 -7.41 17.72
CA ASN A 148 8.15 -8.84 17.47
C ASN A 148 7.63 -9.40 16.13
N TYR A 149 7.36 -8.57 15.13
CA TYR A 149 7.07 -9.03 13.76
C TYR A 149 8.09 -10.10 13.29
N PRO A 150 7.66 -11.22 12.66
CA PRO A 150 6.33 -11.50 12.11
C PRO A 150 5.33 -12.11 13.11
N ALA A 151 5.63 -12.20 14.40
CA ALA A 151 4.67 -12.70 15.38
C ALA A 151 3.48 -11.73 15.52
N PRO A 152 2.26 -12.24 15.78
CA PRO A 152 1.09 -11.40 16.03
C PRO A 152 1.26 -10.50 17.26
N TYR A 153 0.71 -9.30 17.18
CA TYR A 153 0.64 -8.33 18.26
C TYR A 153 -0.62 -8.56 19.09
N ALA A 154 -0.45 -8.81 20.40
CA ALA A 154 -1.54 -9.19 21.30
C ALA A 154 -2.57 -8.08 21.57
N GLY A 155 -2.26 -6.82 21.23
CA GLY A 155 -3.13 -5.65 21.45
C GLY A 155 -2.77 -4.86 22.71
N GLY A 156 -3.63 -3.91 23.09
CA GLY A 156 -3.54 -3.21 24.38
C GLY A 156 -2.72 -1.92 24.40
N GLY A 157 -2.62 -1.21 23.29
CA GLY A 157 -1.91 0.06 23.26
C GLY A 157 -1.88 0.73 21.90
N ARG A 158 -1.15 1.85 21.83
CA ARG A 158 -0.91 2.62 20.62
C ARG A 158 0.54 2.47 20.18
N CYS A 159 0.74 1.98 18.96
CA CYS A 159 2.03 1.92 18.31
C CYS A 159 2.09 2.98 17.22
N SER A 160 3.03 3.92 17.33
CA SER A 160 3.16 5.01 16.35
C SER A 160 4.59 5.17 15.84
N ILE A 161 4.71 5.77 14.66
CA ILE A 161 5.97 6.27 14.10
C ILE A 161 5.76 7.68 13.56
N THR A 162 6.74 8.55 13.82
CA THR A 162 6.76 9.92 13.29
C THR A 162 7.71 10.02 12.09
N VAL A 163 7.20 10.40 10.93
CA VAL A 163 7.98 10.56 9.70
C VAL A 163 8.20 12.05 9.47
N THR A 164 9.46 12.48 9.48
CA THR A 164 9.82 13.89 9.24
C THR A 164 10.55 13.98 7.91
N PRO A 165 10.07 14.78 6.94
CA PRO A 165 10.79 14.96 5.69
C PRO A 165 12.13 15.67 5.96
N PRO A 166 13.24 15.27 5.30
CA PRO A 166 14.55 15.88 5.53
C PRO A 166 14.60 17.36 5.15
N ASP A 167 13.83 17.75 4.13
CA ASP A 167 13.71 19.12 3.64
C ASP A 167 12.42 19.29 2.80
N SER A 168 12.19 20.48 2.27
CA SER A 168 11.01 20.83 1.47
C SER A 168 11.02 20.30 0.04
N THR A 169 12.04 19.54 -0.38
CA THR A 169 12.05 18.87 -1.69
C THR A 169 11.23 17.58 -1.68
N ILE A 170 10.86 17.09 -0.50
CA ILE A 170 9.91 15.99 -0.30
C ILE A 170 8.50 16.55 -0.17
N CYS A 171 7.61 16.14 -1.06
CA CYS A 171 6.23 16.65 -1.11
C CYS A 171 5.19 15.64 -0.59
N GLN A 172 5.46 14.34 -0.70
CA GLN A 172 4.42 13.34 -0.45
C GLN A 172 4.99 12.09 0.21
N LEU A 173 4.21 11.51 1.10
CA LEU A 173 4.47 10.24 1.76
C LEU A 173 3.62 9.16 1.12
N ARG A 174 4.25 8.12 0.59
CA ARG A 174 3.58 6.88 0.21
C ARG A 174 3.76 5.84 1.32
N VAL A 175 2.66 5.23 1.73
CA VAL A 175 2.67 4.13 2.71
C VAL A 175 2.06 2.91 2.04
N ASP A 176 2.86 1.87 1.84
CA ASP A 176 2.39 0.58 1.31
C ASP A 176 2.15 -0.39 2.47
N PHE A 177 0.97 -1.01 2.51
CA PHE A 177 0.56 -1.96 3.54
C PHE A 177 0.99 -3.37 3.14
N LEU A 178 2.26 -3.72 3.35
CA LEU A 178 2.78 -5.06 3.04
C LEU A 178 2.08 -6.15 3.87
N ALA A 179 1.77 -5.83 5.12
CA ALA A 179 0.83 -6.56 5.96
C ALA A 179 -0.01 -5.53 6.72
N LEU A 180 -1.32 -5.76 6.80
CA LEU A 180 -2.21 -4.99 7.66
C LEU A 180 -3.46 -5.83 7.96
N SER A 181 -3.45 -6.47 9.13
CA SER A 181 -4.57 -7.21 9.71
C SER A 181 -4.80 -6.66 11.11
N LEU A 182 -5.91 -5.96 11.29
CA LEU A 182 -6.40 -5.45 12.57
C LEU A 182 -7.78 -6.04 12.85
N ALA A 183 -8.29 -5.87 14.08
CA ALA A 183 -9.67 -6.22 14.37
C ALA A 183 -10.62 -5.55 13.34
N PRO A 184 -11.64 -6.28 12.85
CA PRO A 184 -12.59 -5.73 11.90
C PRO A 184 -13.40 -4.57 12.51
N PRO A 185 -14.02 -3.72 11.67
CA PRO A 185 -14.97 -2.72 12.15
C PRO A 185 -16.18 -3.38 12.83
N THR A 186 -17.00 -2.55 13.50
CA THR A 186 -18.35 -2.95 13.93
C THR A 186 -19.22 -3.34 12.73
N GLY A 187 -20.43 -3.88 12.98
CA GLY A 187 -21.38 -4.14 11.90
C GLY A 187 -21.86 -2.87 11.19
N ASP A 188 -21.67 -1.69 11.79
CA ASP A 188 -21.91 -0.38 11.18
C ASP A 188 -20.62 0.25 10.62
N GLY A 189 -19.60 -0.54 10.30
CA GLY A 189 -18.41 -0.04 9.60
C GLY A 189 -17.46 0.85 10.43
N VAL A 190 -17.62 0.92 11.76
CA VAL A 190 -16.81 1.78 12.62
C VAL A 190 -15.59 1.05 13.18
N CYS A 191 -14.40 1.64 13.03
CA CYS A 191 -13.14 1.13 13.58
C CYS A 191 -12.96 1.46 15.07
N SER A 192 -13.81 0.90 15.94
CA SER A 192 -13.80 1.19 17.38
C SER A 192 -12.83 0.33 18.19
N THR A 193 -12.53 -0.89 17.72
CA THR A 193 -11.70 -1.86 18.44
C THR A 193 -10.21 -1.62 18.19
N ASP A 194 -9.85 -1.55 16.91
CA ASP A 194 -8.51 -1.23 16.44
C ASP A 194 -8.63 -0.18 15.32
N ALA A 195 -7.63 0.68 15.19
CA ALA A 195 -7.64 1.77 14.23
C ALA A 195 -6.23 2.16 13.79
N LEU A 196 -6.00 2.18 12.48
CA LEU A 196 -4.91 2.91 11.84
C LEU A 196 -5.36 4.34 11.55
N THR A 197 -4.59 5.30 12.02
CA THR A 197 -4.81 6.74 11.84
C THR A 197 -3.53 7.40 11.37
N ILE A 198 -3.65 8.35 10.44
CA ILE A 198 -2.51 9.08 9.89
C ILE A 198 -2.84 10.57 9.93
N THR A 199 -1.96 11.35 10.55
CA THR A 199 -2.21 12.76 10.89
C THR A 199 -0.96 13.60 10.68
N GLY A 200 -1.11 14.93 10.65
CA GLY A 200 0.00 15.89 10.48
C GLY A 200 0.29 16.27 9.02
N GLY A 201 -0.22 15.51 8.06
CA GLY A 201 -0.17 15.84 6.63
C GLY A 201 -1.28 16.80 6.19
N ALA A 202 -1.24 17.21 4.92
CA ALA A 202 -2.26 18.03 4.27
C ALA A 202 -3.41 17.19 3.66
N SER A 203 -3.30 15.87 3.65
CA SER A 203 -4.36 14.97 3.17
C SER A 203 -5.22 14.46 4.33
N GLN A 204 -6.54 14.35 4.11
CA GLN A 204 -7.45 13.69 5.03
C GLN A 204 -7.44 12.18 4.77
N VAL A 205 -6.94 11.41 5.74
CA VAL A 205 -6.94 9.95 5.68
C VAL A 205 -8.07 9.43 6.58
N PRO A 206 -9.00 8.60 6.08
CA PRO A 206 -10.02 7.99 6.93
C PRO A 206 -9.37 7.07 7.95
N THR A 207 -10.09 6.75 9.02
CA THR A 207 -9.64 5.72 9.96
C THR A 207 -9.77 4.35 9.29
N ILE A 208 -8.70 3.56 9.30
CA ILE A 208 -8.64 2.26 8.60
C ILE A 208 -8.51 1.14 9.64
N CYS A 209 -9.25 0.05 9.48
CA CYS A 209 -9.13 -1.16 10.30
C CYS A 209 -9.45 -2.41 9.47
N GLY A 210 -9.42 -3.59 10.09
CA GLY A 210 -9.60 -4.86 9.40
C GLY A 210 -8.45 -5.20 8.44
N GLU A 211 -8.77 -5.78 7.28
CA GLU A 211 -7.81 -6.37 6.35
C GLU A 211 -7.49 -5.45 5.17
N ASN A 212 -6.23 -5.05 5.02
CA ASN A 212 -5.81 -4.07 4.01
C ASN A 212 -4.44 -4.39 3.39
N ALA A 213 -3.95 -5.62 3.55
CA ALA A 213 -2.68 -6.04 2.96
C ALA A 213 -2.71 -5.87 1.42
N GLY A 214 -1.59 -5.39 0.85
CA GLY A 214 -1.45 -5.12 -0.57
C GLY A 214 -2.02 -3.77 -1.03
N GLN A 215 -2.70 -3.02 -0.15
CA GLN A 215 -3.14 -1.65 -0.45
C GLN A 215 -2.06 -0.62 -0.08
N HIS A 216 -2.27 0.62 -0.48
CA HIS A 216 -1.37 1.73 -0.20
C HIS A 216 -2.15 3.04 -0.08
N ILE A 217 -1.48 4.07 0.43
CA ILE A 217 -1.99 5.44 0.49
C ILE A 217 -0.91 6.46 0.17
N TYR A 218 -1.34 7.65 -0.23
CA TYR A 218 -0.51 8.83 -0.42
C TYR A 218 -1.00 9.96 0.50
N VAL A 219 -0.06 10.62 1.18
CA VAL A 219 -0.33 11.71 2.12
C VAL A 219 0.64 12.86 1.81
N ASP A 220 0.09 14.02 1.48
CA ASP A 220 0.90 15.21 1.19
C ASP A 220 1.50 15.77 2.49
N PHE A 221 2.78 16.12 2.45
CA PHE A 221 3.43 16.87 3.53
C PHE A 221 2.95 18.32 3.51
N ASN A 222 2.81 18.92 4.69
CA ASN A 222 2.58 20.36 4.82
C ASN A 222 3.90 21.06 5.16
N GLY A 223 4.67 21.41 4.12
CA GLY A 223 6.04 21.88 4.30
C GLY A 223 6.94 20.79 4.88
N VAL A 224 7.67 21.09 5.95
CA VAL A 224 8.51 20.12 6.67
C VAL A 224 7.84 19.53 7.93
N ASN A 225 6.53 19.72 8.07
CA ASN A 225 5.79 19.20 9.22
C ASN A 225 5.77 17.67 9.20
N PRO A 226 5.98 17.01 10.36
CA PRO A 226 6.01 15.57 10.42
C PRO A 226 4.61 14.95 10.25
N ILE A 227 4.58 13.77 9.65
CA ILE A 227 3.39 12.92 9.55
C ILE A 227 3.50 11.81 10.61
N SER A 228 2.46 11.64 11.41
CA SER A 228 2.37 10.56 12.40
C SER A 228 1.48 9.43 11.88
N ILE A 229 2.03 8.22 11.83
CA ILE A 229 1.29 6.99 11.54
C ILE A 229 1.07 6.25 12.86
N SER A 230 -0.18 5.99 13.22
CA SER A 230 -0.55 5.45 14.53
C SER A 230 -1.55 4.30 14.41
N VAL A 231 -1.17 3.13 14.93
CA VAL A 231 -2.01 1.95 15.10
C VAL A 231 -2.44 1.86 16.56
N ALA A 232 -3.72 2.10 16.84
CA ALA A 232 -4.32 1.91 18.16
C ALA A 232 -5.01 0.54 18.21
N THR A 233 -4.84 -0.17 19.32
CA THR A 233 -5.34 -1.55 19.49
C THR A 233 -5.95 -1.76 20.86
N SER A 234 -7.02 -2.55 20.93
CA SER A 234 -7.67 -2.90 22.20
C SER A 234 -7.10 -4.18 22.80
N SER A 235 -6.88 -4.21 24.13
CA SER A 235 -6.55 -5.45 24.88
C SER A 235 -7.77 -6.31 25.18
N GLY A 236 -8.98 -5.74 25.13
CA GLY A 236 -10.23 -6.44 25.41
C GLY A 236 -10.75 -7.30 24.25
N TYR A 237 -10.08 -7.28 23.11
CA TYR A 237 -10.45 -8.03 21.92
C TYR A 237 -9.29 -8.91 21.47
N THR A 238 -9.43 -10.23 21.64
CA THR A 238 -8.42 -11.21 21.23
C THR A 238 -8.40 -11.33 19.71
N PHE A 239 -7.31 -10.89 19.09
CA PHE A 239 -7.13 -10.93 17.65
C PHE A 239 -5.65 -11.02 17.29
N ASN A 240 -5.31 -11.74 16.23
CA ASN A 240 -3.95 -11.88 15.73
C ASN A 240 -3.59 -10.67 14.86
N ARG A 241 -3.30 -9.55 15.49
CA ARG A 241 -2.98 -8.31 14.77
C ARG A 241 -1.60 -8.39 14.17
N GLN A 242 -1.42 -7.88 12.96
CA GLN A 242 -0.11 -7.83 12.33
C GLN A 242 -0.05 -6.68 11.34
N TRP A 243 1.04 -5.92 11.36
CA TRP A 243 1.28 -4.89 10.36
C TRP A 243 2.75 -4.77 10.00
N GLN A 244 2.98 -4.48 8.73
CA GLN A 244 4.27 -4.09 8.16
C GLN A 244 3.99 -3.06 7.07
N PHE A 245 4.46 -1.84 7.28
CA PHE A 245 4.34 -0.74 6.34
C PHE A 245 5.69 -0.43 5.71
N GLN A 246 5.70 -0.18 4.41
CA GLN A 246 6.84 0.43 3.72
C GLN A 246 6.55 1.91 3.53
N ILE A 247 7.36 2.75 4.14
CA ILE A 247 7.19 4.21 4.18
C ILE A 247 8.19 4.82 3.20
N ARG A 248 7.68 5.47 2.15
CA ARG A 248 8.47 6.11 1.09
C ARG A 248 8.15 7.60 0.99
N MET A 249 9.16 8.42 1.14
CA MET A 249 9.13 9.85 0.90
C MET A 249 9.39 10.12 -0.58
N LEU A 250 8.48 10.82 -1.22
CA LEU A 250 8.52 11.14 -2.64
C LEU A 250 8.90 12.60 -2.81
N GLY A 251 9.94 12.83 -3.61
CA GLY A 251 10.34 14.16 -4.02
C GLY A 251 9.24 14.84 -4.85
N CYS A 252 9.17 16.16 -4.80
CA CYS A 252 8.18 16.97 -5.53
C CYS A 252 8.24 16.78 -7.06
N THR A 253 9.38 16.33 -7.59
CA THR A 253 9.58 16.03 -9.02
C THR A 253 9.51 14.54 -9.34
N SER A 254 9.04 13.71 -8.41
CA SER A 254 8.95 12.26 -8.61
C SER A 254 7.93 11.93 -9.70
N ALA A 255 8.30 11.06 -10.64
CA ALA A 255 7.37 10.53 -11.65
C ALA A 255 6.24 9.68 -11.06
N THR A 256 6.41 9.27 -9.80
CA THR A 256 5.45 8.44 -9.04
C THR A 256 4.60 9.25 -8.06
N LEU A 257 4.70 10.58 -8.08
CA LEU A 257 3.89 11.48 -7.26
C LEU A 257 2.41 11.30 -7.63
N ALA A 258 1.56 11.04 -6.64
CA ALA A 258 0.12 11.04 -6.83
C ALA A 258 -0.38 12.48 -6.99
N PRO A 259 -1.38 12.72 -7.87
CA PRO A 259 -2.01 14.04 -7.95
C PRO A 259 -2.60 14.45 -6.58
N SER A 260 -2.57 15.74 -6.27
CA SER A 260 -3.14 16.25 -5.01
C SER A 260 -4.62 15.87 -4.87
N GLY A 261 -5.01 15.42 -3.69
CA GLY A 261 -6.36 14.93 -3.41
C GLY A 261 -6.59 13.43 -3.67
N CYS A 262 -5.63 12.73 -4.28
CA CYS A 262 -5.68 11.28 -4.46
C CYS A 262 -5.11 10.57 -3.22
N LEU A 263 -5.95 9.84 -2.48
CA LEU A 263 -5.48 9.00 -1.38
C LEU A 263 -4.85 7.71 -1.90
N GLN A 264 -5.41 7.15 -2.98
CA GLN A 264 -4.82 6.02 -3.70
C GLN A 264 -4.43 6.45 -5.11
N TYR A 265 -3.29 5.95 -5.59
CA TYR A 265 -2.83 6.20 -6.95
C TYR A 265 -2.24 4.95 -7.60
N TYR A 266 -2.80 4.58 -8.74
CA TYR A 266 -2.42 3.40 -9.52
C TYR A 266 -1.81 3.84 -10.86
N MET A 267 -0.60 3.36 -11.16
CA MET A 267 0.14 3.73 -12.36
C MET A 267 -0.07 2.83 -13.58
N PRO A 268 -0.29 1.51 -13.43
CA PRO A 268 -0.53 0.63 -14.58
C PRO A 268 -1.78 1.04 -15.37
N SER A 269 -1.79 0.75 -16.68
CA SER A 269 -2.91 1.05 -17.58
C SER A 269 -4.13 0.16 -17.37
N SER A 270 -3.95 -0.99 -16.73
CA SER A 270 -5.00 -1.88 -16.26
C SER A 270 -4.60 -2.50 -14.93
N GLY A 271 -5.59 -2.93 -14.15
CA GLY A 271 -5.35 -3.52 -12.83
C GLY A 271 -6.63 -3.65 -12.04
N THR A 272 -6.49 -3.86 -10.74
CA THR A 272 -7.60 -3.89 -9.79
C THR A 272 -7.33 -2.98 -8.60
N PHE A 273 -8.40 -2.52 -7.95
CA PHE A 273 -8.36 -1.75 -6.71
C PHE A 273 -9.62 -2.03 -5.89
N SER A 274 -9.53 -1.86 -4.57
CA SER A 274 -10.64 -2.10 -3.65
C SER A 274 -10.81 -0.96 -2.66
N SER A 275 -11.98 -0.91 -2.02
CA SER A 275 -12.16 -0.15 -0.79
C SER A 275 -11.23 -0.68 0.31
N PHE A 276 -10.97 0.15 1.32
CA PHE A 276 -10.36 -0.34 2.55
C PHE A 276 -11.25 -1.40 3.21
N ASN A 277 -10.63 -2.36 3.90
CA ASN A 277 -11.26 -3.51 4.55
C ASN A 277 -12.05 -4.45 3.62
N TYR A 278 -11.86 -4.38 2.29
CA TYR A 278 -12.51 -5.32 1.39
C TYR A 278 -11.98 -6.75 1.58
N VAL A 279 -12.89 -7.68 1.86
CA VAL A 279 -12.63 -9.12 1.87
C VAL A 279 -13.83 -9.85 1.27
N SER A 280 -13.62 -11.05 0.74
CA SER A 280 -14.69 -11.86 0.12
C SER A 280 -15.71 -12.41 1.12
N ALA A 281 -15.39 -12.43 2.42
CA ALA A 281 -16.33 -12.86 3.45
C ALA A 281 -17.20 -11.69 3.93
N ALA A 282 -18.50 -11.92 4.11
CA ALA A 282 -19.39 -10.96 4.78
C ALA A 282 -18.92 -10.68 6.23
N SER A 283 -19.40 -9.59 6.83
CA SER A 283 -19.12 -9.30 8.23
C SER A 283 -19.74 -10.36 9.14
N SER A 284 -19.04 -10.75 10.20
CA SER A 284 -19.60 -11.61 11.25
C SER A 284 -20.26 -10.79 12.36
N ALA A 285 -20.07 -9.47 12.38
CA ALA A 285 -20.69 -8.57 13.34
C ALA A 285 -22.11 -8.22 12.90
N LEU A 286 -22.99 -8.02 13.87
CA LEU A 286 -24.31 -7.46 13.62
C LEU A 286 -24.23 -5.93 13.58
N ASN A 287 -25.02 -5.30 12.72
CA ASN A 287 -25.23 -3.85 12.73
C ASN A 287 -26.15 -3.43 13.88
N SER A 288 -26.38 -2.12 14.01
CA SER A 288 -27.15 -1.51 15.09
C SER A 288 -28.63 -1.93 15.15
N ILE A 289 -29.21 -2.40 14.06
CA ILE A 289 -30.58 -2.96 14.02
C ILE A 289 -30.64 -4.49 14.25
N GLY A 290 -29.49 -5.15 14.47
CA GLY A 290 -29.41 -6.56 14.83
C GLY A 290 -29.38 -7.55 13.67
N VAL A 291 -29.12 -7.10 12.44
CA VAL A 291 -28.91 -7.96 11.26
C VAL A 291 -27.43 -8.02 10.88
N GLN A 292 -27.06 -8.87 9.92
CA GLN A 292 -25.67 -9.02 9.49
C GLN A 292 -25.11 -7.71 8.92
N GLY A 293 -24.04 -7.20 9.52
CA GLY A 293 -23.52 -5.87 9.20
C GLY A 293 -22.63 -5.81 7.96
N THR A 294 -22.13 -4.60 7.71
CA THR A 294 -21.26 -4.27 6.59
C THR A 294 -19.78 -4.57 6.89
N ARG A 295 -18.99 -4.78 5.84
CA ARG A 295 -17.51 -4.67 5.88
C ARG A 295 -17.02 -3.29 5.49
N GLN A 296 -17.89 -2.48 4.88
CA GLN A 296 -17.53 -1.13 4.47
C GLN A 296 -17.08 -0.34 5.68
N LEU A 297 -16.10 0.54 5.46
CA LEU A 297 -15.76 1.50 6.49
C LEU A 297 -16.72 2.68 6.36
N ALA A 298 -17.36 3.04 7.46
CA ALA A 298 -18.28 4.17 7.53
C ALA A 298 -17.51 5.50 7.48
N ASN A 299 -18.19 6.56 7.03
CA ASN A 299 -17.70 7.94 7.00
C ASN A 299 -16.41 8.16 6.20
N THR A 300 -16.23 7.45 5.09
CA THR A 300 -15.06 7.59 4.23
C THR A 300 -15.34 8.52 3.07
N ARG A 301 -14.36 9.38 2.76
CA ARG A 301 -14.39 10.29 1.59
C ARG A 301 -13.00 10.42 1.03
N TYR A 302 -12.71 9.73 -0.07
CA TYR A 302 -11.38 9.80 -0.68
C TYR A 302 -11.38 9.59 -2.19
N GLY A 303 -10.35 10.13 -2.85
CA GLY A 303 -10.10 9.94 -4.27
C GLY A 303 -9.16 8.77 -4.55
N ILE A 304 -9.51 7.97 -5.55
CA ILE A 304 -8.71 6.90 -6.13
C ILE A 304 -8.36 7.32 -7.55
N CYS A 305 -7.08 7.56 -7.80
CA CYS A 305 -6.61 8.06 -9.07
C CYS A 305 -5.88 6.98 -9.85
N ILE A 306 -6.06 7.00 -11.17
CA ILE A 306 -5.34 6.12 -12.09
C ILE A 306 -4.56 7.00 -13.06
N ARG A 307 -3.26 6.73 -13.19
CA ARG A 307 -2.39 7.42 -14.15
C ARG A 307 -2.88 7.16 -15.55
N LYS A 308 -3.24 8.20 -16.29
CA LYS A 308 -3.49 8.08 -17.73
C LYS A 308 -2.19 7.72 -18.46
N ALA A 309 -2.15 6.55 -19.10
CA ALA A 309 -1.05 6.14 -19.95
C ALA A 309 -1.07 6.89 -21.30
N THR A 310 0.09 6.99 -21.95
CA THR A 310 0.23 7.61 -23.26
C THR A 310 -0.68 6.92 -24.29
N GLY A 311 -1.38 7.69 -25.11
CA GLY A 311 -2.27 7.16 -26.14
C GLY A 311 -3.62 6.65 -25.65
N MET A 312 -3.93 6.76 -24.35
CA MET A 312 -5.22 6.33 -23.79
C MET A 312 -6.17 7.53 -23.65
N CYS A 313 -7.45 7.36 -23.98
CA CYS A 313 -8.44 8.46 -24.00
C CYS A 313 -9.61 8.27 -23.04
N SER A 314 -9.85 7.05 -22.59
CA SER A 314 -10.90 6.71 -21.63
C SER A 314 -10.45 5.56 -20.73
N ILE A 315 -11.22 5.29 -19.68
CA ILE A 315 -11.02 4.18 -18.76
C ILE A 315 -12.36 3.52 -18.48
N THR A 316 -12.35 2.19 -18.43
CA THR A 316 -13.51 1.37 -18.12
C THR A 316 -13.29 0.68 -16.78
N TYR A 317 -14.27 0.80 -15.89
CA TYR A 317 -14.32 0.13 -14.59
C TYR A 317 -15.37 -0.98 -14.62
N SER A 318 -15.03 -2.14 -14.08
CA SER A 318 -15.91 -3.30 -14.04
C SER A 318 -15.71 -4.07 -12.74
N GLN A 319 -16.75 -4.69 -12.23
CA GLN A 319 -16.60 -5.70 -11.19
C GLN A 319 -15.61 -6.79 -11.59
N VAL A 320 -14.90 -7.35 -10.60
CA VAL A 320 -14.08 -8.52 -10.87
C VAL A 320 -14.98 -9.73 -11.12
N SER A 321 -14.76 -10.43 -12.23
CA SER A 321 -15.62 -11.55 -12.65
C SER A 321 -15.57 -12.76 -11.71
N SER A 322 -14.54 -12.85 -10.87
CA SER A 322 -14.37 -13.93 -9.89
C SER A 322 -15.20 -13.75 -8.62
N ASP A 323 -15.84 -12.60 -8.41
CA ASP A 323 -16.61 -12.31 -7.19
C ASP A 323 -17.85 -11.46 -7.53
N SER A 324 -19.03 -12.08 -7.52
CA SER A 324 -20.30 -11.39 -7.84
C SER A 324 -20.69 -10.32 -6.82
N TYR A 325 -20.08 -10.33 -5.63
CA TYR A 325 -20.37 -9.37 -4.56
C TYR A 325 -19.31 -8.26 -4.48
N SER A 326 -18.42 -8.21 -5.48
CA SER A 326 -17.34 -7.21 -5.59
C SER A 326 -17.81 -5.78 -5.79
N PHE A 327 -19.11 -5.54 -5.82
CA PHE A 327 -19.69 -4.23 -5.67
C PHE A 327 -20.99 -4.37 -4.90
N THR A 328 -20.90 -4.19 -3.59
CA THR A 328 -22.06 -4.18 -2.68
C THR A 328 -21.86 -3.02 -1.74
N LEU A 329 -22.53 -1.89 -2.04
CA LEU A 329 -22.39 -0.63 -1.30
C LEU A 329 -23.64 -0.23 -0.55
N THR A 330 -24.82 -0.46 -1.14
CA THR A 330 -26.09 -0.08 -0.52
C THR A 330 -27.10 -1.20 -0.70
N ASN A 331 -28.05 -1.33 0.22
CA ASN A 331 -29.16 -2.30 0.20
C ASN A 331 -28.80 -3.69 0.72
N ASP A 332 -29.79 -4.57 0.84
CA ASP A 332 -29.68 -5.87 1.50
C ASP A 332 -29.23 -6.98 0.55
N VAL A 333 -27.98 -7.43 0.72
CA VAL A 333 -27.43 -8.58 -0.03
C VAL A 333 -28.19 -9.88 0.25
N GLY A 334 -28.69 -10.07 1.47
CA GLY A 334 -29.41 -11.27 1.90
C GLY A 334 -30.83 -11.40 1.36
N ALA A 335 -31.44 -10.29 0.94
CA ALA A 335 -32.78 -10.25 0.36
C ALA A 335 -32.82 -10.43 -1.17
N VAL A 336 -31.66 -10.48 -1.83
CA VAL A 336 -31.54 -10.53 -3.29
C VAL A 336 -31.13 -11.94 -3.75
N ASP A 337 -31.72 -12.39 -4.86
CA ASP A 337 -31.29 -13.62 -5.53
C ASP A 337 -29.81 -13.46 -5.95
N PRO A 338 -28.89 -14.34 -5.49
CA PRO A 338 -27.48 -14.24 -5.81
C PRO A 338 -27.15 -14.20 -7.31
N THR A 339 -28.04 -14.69 -8.18
CA THR A 339 -27.90 -14.64 -9.64
C THR A 339 -28.10 -13.25 -10.23
N LEU A 340 -28.74 -12.33 -9.49
CA LEU A 340 -28.95 -10.95 -9.88
C LEU A 340 -27.80 -10.03 -9.47
N LEU A 341 -26.96 -10.45 -8.52
CA LEU A 341 -25.77 -9.70 -8.10
C LEU A 341 -24.85 -9.44 -9.29
N ALA A 342 -24.17 -8.28 -9.26
CA ALA A 342 -23.32 -7.80 -10.35
C ALA A 342 -24.02 -7.52 -11.69
N THR A 343 -25.36 -7.45 -11.71
CA THR A 343 -26.13 -7.11 -12.92
C THR A 343 -26.72 -5.71 -12.84
N SER A 344 -27.23 -5.20 -13.97
CA SER A 344 -27.97 -3.93 -14.03
C SER A 344 -29.23 -3.93 -13.18
N SER A 345 -29.81 -5.08 -12.84
CA SER A 345 -31.05 -5.18 -12.06
C SER A 345 -30.92 -4.69 -10.62
N VAL A 346 -29.70 -4.69 -10.09
CA VAL A 346 -29.38 -4.29 -8.70
C VAL A 346 -28.37 -3.14 -8.63
N GLN A 347 -28.06 -2.53 -9.78
CA GLN A 347 -27.30 -1.28 -9.85
C GLN A 347 -28.26 -0.09 -9.63
N SER A 348 -27.82 0.91 -8.87
CA SER A 348 -28.56 2.16 -8.68
C SER A 348 -27.74 3.40 -9.06
N GLN A 349 -28.47 4.46 -9.42
CA GLN A 349 -27.97 5.83 -9.63
C GLN A 349 -28.53 6.82 -8.59
N GLU A 350 -29.52 6.40 -7.81
CA GLU A 350 -30.18 7.18 -6.76
C GLU A 350 -29.44 6.98 -5.44
N CYS A 351 -28.20 7.45 -5.41
CA CYS A 351 -27.25 7.14 -4.35
C CYS A 351 -27.07 8.31 -3.38
N THR A 352 -27.58 8.12 -2.16
CA THR A 352 -27.64 9.17 -1.12
C THR A 352 -26.80 8.88 0.11
N THR A 353 -26.51 7.61 0.42
CA THR A 353 -25.67 7.17 1.55
C THR A 353 -24.28 6.77 1.06
N ASP A 354 -24.18 5.56 0.52
CA ASP A 354 -22.93 4.87 0.18
C ASP A 354 -22.79 4.70 -1.33
N TYR A 355 -21.72 5.26 -1.91
CA TYR A 355 -21.52 5.22 -3.35
C TYR A 355 -20.08 5.47 -3.77
N ILE A 356 -19.81 5.11 -5.02
CA ILE A 356 -18.67 5.66 -5.75
C ILE A 356 -19.14 6.69 -6.77
N VAL A 357 -18.25 7.62 -7.12
CA VAL A 357 -18.47 8.59 -8.20
C VAL A 357 -17.53 8.27 -9.34
N ILE A 358 -18.09 8.03 -10.53
CA ILE A 358 -17.37 7.90 -11.79
C ILE A 358 -17.82 9.09 -12.65
N PRO A 359 -16.96 10.11 -12.88
CA PRO A 359 -17.37 11.33 -13.56
C PRO A 359 -17.75 11.10 -15.03
N ALA A 360 -18.80 11.76 -15.53
CA ALA A 360 -19.28 11.67 -16.92
C ALA A 360 -19.33 10.22 -17.46
N PRO A 361 -20.03 9.31 -16.78
CA PRO A 361 -20.01 7.89 -17.07
C PRO A 361 -20.89 7.52 -18.26
N THR A 362 -20.48 6.47 -18.95
CA THR A 362 -21.23 5.83 -20.04
C THR A 362 -21.30 4.32 -19.83
N GLN A 363 -22.44 3.70 -20.12
CA GLN A 363 -22.63 2.25 -20.13
C GLN A 363 -23.20 1.84 -21.50
N GLY A 364 -22.53 0.90 -22.19
CA GLY A 364 -22.94 0.50 -23.54
C GLY A 364 -22.94 1.63 -24.57
N GLY A 365 -22.14 2.69 -24.37
CA GLY A 365 -22.10 3.88 -25.23
C GLY A 365 -23.15 4.95 -24.89
N THR A 366 -24.05 4.70 -23.94
CA THR A 366 -25.07 5.66 -23.50
C THR A 366 -24.60 6.38 -22.24
N ALA A 367 -24.76 7.70 -22.18
CA ALA A 367 -24.47 8.48 -20.98
C ALA A 367 -25.46 8.13 -19.86
N MET A 368 -24.94 7.97 -18.64
CA MET A 368 -25.80 7.75 -17.47
C MET A 368 -26.35 9.09 -16.93
N PRO A 369 -27.52 9.08 -16.28
CA PRO A 369 -28.13 10.31 -15.76
C PRO A 369 -27.43 10.89 -14.52
N SER A 370 -26.57 10.10 -13.85
CA SER A 370 -25.84 10.48 -12.64
C SER A 370 -24.38 10.00 -12.75
N ASP A 371 -23.50 10.62 -11.97
CA ASP A 371 -22.11 10.19 -11.81
C ASP A 371 -21.95 9.20 -10.63
N ARG A 372 -23.00 8.97 -9.84
CA ARG A 372 -22.96 8.17 -8.60
C ARG A 372 -23.47 6.75 -8.82
N PHE A 373 -22.74 5.76 -8.33
CA PHE A 373 -23.08 4.34 -8.43
C PHE A 373 -23.10 3.70 -7.05
N CYS A 374 -24.18 2.98 -6.76
CA CYS A 374 -24.44 2.25 -5.52
C CYS A 374 -25.33 1.03 -5.79
N GLY A 375 -25.80 0.36 -4.75
CA GLY A 375 -26.54 -0.89 -4.84
C GLY A 375 -25.62 -2.11 -4.74
N LEU A 376 -26.03 -3.20 -5.38
CA LEU A 376 -25.43 -4.54 -5.26
C LEU A 376 -24.85 -5.04 -6.59
N GLY A 377 -24.64 -4.12 -7.53
CA GLY A 377 -24.02 -4.41 -8.81
C GLY A 377 -23.53 -3.15 -9.51
N LEU A 378 -22.53 -3.32 -10.36
CA LEU A 378 -21.96 -2.29 -11.22
C LEU A 378 -21.76 -2.90 -12.61
N VAL A 379 -22.54 -2.41 -13.56
CA VAL A 379 -22.34 -2.65 -14.99
C VAL A 379 -21.06 -1.93 -15.43
N SER A 380 -20.35 -2.54 -16.37
CA SER A 380 -19.10 -1.96 -16.91
C SER A 380 -19.30 -0.51 -17.35
N THR A 381 -18.59 0.40 -16.69
CA THR A 381 -18.80 1.84 -16.78
C THR A 381 -17.55 2.51 -17.32
N THR A 382 -17.70 3.25 -18.41
CA THR A 382 -16.60 3.94 -19.10
C THR A 382 -16.69 5.44 -18.90
N THR A 383 -15.58 6.08 -18.56
CA THR A 383 -15.46 7.53 -18.55
C THR A 383 -14.32 8.00 -19.44
N SER A 384 -14.54 9.13 -20.11
CA SER A 384 -13.50 9.87 -20.84
C SER A 384 -13.05 11.13 -20.12
N ALA A 385 -13.55 11.39 -18.90
CA ALA A 385 -13.13 12.51 -18.06
C ALA A 385 -11.68 12.32 -17.60
N LYS A 386 -10.92 13.41 -17.53
CA LYS A 386 -9.53 13.41 -17.06
C LYS A 386 -9.37 14.40 -15.89
N PRO A 387 -8.51 14.11 -14.90
CA PRO A 387 -7.76 12.85 -14.71
C PRO A 387 -8.69 11.66 -14.40
N PHE A 388 -8.22 10.43 -14.67
CA PHE A 388 -9.00 9.23 -14.35
C PHE A 388 -9.08 9.05 -12.84
N THR A 389 -10.29 9.21 -12.31
CA THR A 389 -10.53 9.25 -10.87
C THR A 389 -11.83 8.54 -10.54
N VAL A 390 -11.86 7.84 -9.42
CA VAL A 390 -13.05 7.34 -8.74
C VAL A 390 -13.06 7.95 -7.35
N TYR A 391 -14.17 8.55 -6.94
CA TYR A 391 -14.33 8.99 -5.56
C TYR A 391 -15.18 7.98 -4.81
N THR A 392 -14.89 7.76 -3.55
CA THR A 392 -15.74 6.96 -2.66
C THR A 392 -16.30 7.85 -1.58
N VAL A 393 -17.57 7.63 -1.27
CA VAL A 393 -18.32 8.30 -0.22
C VAL A 393 -19.11 7.23 0.52
N THR A 394 -18.86 7.09 1.81
CA THR A 394 -19.72 6.36 2.73
C THR A 394 -20.18 7.30 3.84
N ASP A 395 -21.38 7.08 4.36
CA ASP A 395 -21.90 7.86 5.48
C ASP A 395 -21.83 7.06 6.80
N SER A 396 -22.63 7.43 7.80
CA SER A 396 -22.69 6.74 9.10
C SER A 396 -23.89 5.83 9.24
N ASN A 397 -24.78 5.76 8.24
CA ASN A 397 -26.06 5.09 8.32
C ASN A 397 -26.01 3.75 7.57
N GLU A 398 -25.82 2.68 8.33
CA GLU A 398 -25.65 1.32 7.83
C GLU A 398 -26.88 0.44 8.11
N ASP A 399 -28.02 1.05 8.45
CA ASP A 399 -29.25 0.33 8.82
C ASP A 399 -29.75 -0.55 7.67
N MET A 400 -29.61 -0.07 6.44
CA MET A 400 -30.05 -0.75 5.22
C MET A 400 -28.93 -1.45 4.45
N ASP A 401 -27.70 -1.38 4.96
CA ASP A 401 -26.50 -1.87 4.28
C ASP A 401 -26.10 -3.22 4.89
N ILE A 402 -26.89 -4.23 4.52
CA ILE A 402 -26.86 -5.56 5.09
C ILE A 402 -25.91 -6.44 4.27
N SER A 403 -24.87 -6.93 4.94
CA SER A 403 -23.83 -7.79 4.36
C SER A 403 -23.05 -7.19 3.17
N ASN A 404 -23.07 -5.86 3.04
CA ASN A 404 -22.27 -5.14 2.05
C ASN A 404 -20.76 -5.35 2.31
N ARG A 405 -20.00 -5.54 1.24
CA ARG A 405 -18.54 -5.78 1.31
C ARG A 405 -17.70 -4.57 0.95
N GLY A 406 -18.31 -3.56 0.32
CA GLY A 406 -17.60 -2.50 -0.37
C GLY A 406 -17.45 -2.81 -1.85
N PHE A 407 -16.34 -2.34 -2.43
CA PHE A 407 -16.04 -2.56 -3.84
C PHE A 407 -14.65 -3.16 -4.04
N TYR A 408 -14.54 -4.00 -5.06
CA TYR A 408 -13.31 -4.51 -5.63
C TYR A 408 -13.47 -4.54 -7.16
N LEU A 409 -12.86 -3.56 -7.81
CA LEU A 409 -13.07 -3.30 -9.23
C LEU A 409 -11.80 -3.59 -10.01
N SER A 410 -12.00 -4.03 -11.25
CA SER A 410 -10.99 -3.99 -12.30
C SER A 410 -11.13 -2.71 -13.11
N TYR A 411 -10.01 -2.23 -13.63
CA TYR A 411 -9.99 -1.14 -14.59
C TYR A 411 -9.11 -1.48 -15.79
N SER A 412 -9.49 -0.95 -16.94
CA SER A 412 -8.68 -0.97 -18.14
C SER A 412 -8.83 0.35 -18.87
N GLN A 413 -7.72 0.99 -19.19
CA GLN A 413 -7.73 2.15 -20.07
C GLN A 413 -8.00 1.70 -21.51
N ASN A 414 -8.65 2.56 -22.29
CA ASN A 414 -8.89 2.33 -23.70
C ASN A 414 -8.09 3.33 -24.55
N ALA A 415 -7.49 2.82 -25.63
CA ALA A 415 -6.76 3.62 -26.60
C ALA A 415 -7.65 4.72 -27.19
N CYS A 416 -7.04 5.84 -27.57
CA CYS A 416 -7.71 6.86 -28.35
C CYS A 416 -8.21 6.28 -29.69
N PRO A 417 -9.40 6.69 -30.16
CA PRO A 417 -9.85 6.36 -31.50
C PRO A 417 -8.79 6.81 -32.53
N VAL A 418 -8.51 5.96 -33.51
CA VAL A 418 -7.74 6.37 -34.69
C VAL A 418 -8.68 7.22 -35.53
N LEU A 419 -8.35 8.51 -35.69
CA LEU A 419 -9.10 9.44 -36.53
C LEU A 419 -8.75 9.27 -38.00
#